data_AF-A0AAV0YL14-F1
#
_entry.id   AF-A0AAV0YL14-F1
#
_cell.length_a   1.000
_cell.length_b   1.000
_cell.length_c   1.000
_cell.angle_alpha   90.00
_cell.angle_beta   90.00
_cell.angle_gamma   90.00
#
_symmetry.space_group_name_H-M   'P 1'
#
loop_
_entity.id
_entity.type
_entity.pdbx_description
1 polymer ?
#
loop_
_entity_poly.entity_id
_entity_poly.type
_entity_poly.pdbx_seq_one_letter_code
_entity_poly.pdbx_strand_id
1 'polypeptide(L)'
;MFTEAITVNGPEQLGNIQVPKRASYIRVIMLELSRIASHLLWLGPFMADIGAQTPFFYIFRERELIYDLFEAATERVEGVGFVGREEVINWGLSGPMLRASGIQWDLREVDNYECYEELDWEVQWQKEGDSLARYLVRIGEMVESIKIIQQALEGIPGGPYENFEIRCFDREKEPEWNDFEYRFIGKKSSPTFELPKQELYVA
;
A
#
# COMPACT_ATOMS: atom_id res chain seq x y z
N MET A 1 13.30 -17.61 9.73
CA MET A 1 14.09 -18.56 8.94
C MET A 1 15.18 -19.30 9.72
N PHE A 2 16.13 -18.64 10.40
CA PHE A 2 17.16 -19.38 11.17
C PHE A 2 16.57 -20.25 12.30
N THR A 3 15.55 -19.74 12.98
CA THR A 3 14.78 -20.48 14.00
C THR A 3 14.02 -21.67 13.42
N GLU A 4 13.45 -21.51 12.23
CA GLU A 4 12.68 -22.56 11.53
C GLU A 4 13.56 -23.74 11.12
N ALA A 5 14.82 -23.50 10.72
CA ALA A 5 15.75 -24.59 10.45
C ALA A 5 16.05 -25.43 11.70
N ILE A 6 16.17 -24.78 12.87
CA ILE A 6 16.40 -25.48 14.14
C ILE A 6 15.16 -26.27 14.55
N THR A 7 13.97 -25.69 14.39
CA THR A 7 12.71 -26.39 14.72
C THR A 7 12.39 -27.54 13.77
N VAL A 8 12.92 -27.54 12.54
CA VAL A 8 12.77 -28.66 11.59
C VAL A 8 13.84 -29.74 11.80
N ASN A 9 15.08 -29.34 12.08
CA ASN A 9 16.18 -30.30 12.28
C ASN A 9 15.97 -31.17 13.54
N GLY A 10 15.36 -30.62 14.61
CA GLY A 10 15.08 -31.37 15.84
C GLY A 10 14.19 -32.61 15.61
N PRO A 11 12.97 -32.45 15.05
CA PRO A 11 12.10 -33.56 14.68
C PRO A 11 12.72 -34.52 13.65
N GLU A 12 13.49 -34.02 12.68
CA GLU A 12 14.17 -34.87 11.69
C GLU A 12 15.21 -35.80 12.32
N GLN A 13 15.96 -35.29 13.30
CA GLN A 13 16.91 -36.08 14.08
C GLN A 13 16.19 -37.09 14.98
N LEU A 14 15.10 -36.70 15.64
CA LEU A 14 14.30 -37.60 16.47
C LEU A 14 13.61 -38.70 15.64
N GLY A 15 13.18 -38.37 14.42
CA GLY A 15 12.51 -39.28 13.50
C GLY A 15 13.45 -40.12 12.62
N ASN A 16 14.78 -39.96 12.73
CA ASN A 16 15.77 -40.57 11.84
C ASN A 16 15.44 -40.40 10.34
N ILE A 17 14.91 -39.24 9.96
CA ILE A 17 14.50 -38.96 8.58
C ILE A 17 15.72 -38.51 7.78
N GLN A 18 16.05 -39.22 6.69
CA GLN A 18 17.13 -38.80 5.80
C GLN A 18 16.66 -37.65 4.90
N VAL A 19 17.25 -36.47 5.06
CA VAL A 19 16.95 -35.30 4.24
C VAL A 19 17.57 -35.47 2.85
N PRO A 20 16.80 -35.29 1.76
CA PRO A 20 17.34 -35.32 0.41
C PRO A 20 18.44 -34.25 0.21
N LYS A 21 19.52 -34.58 -0.49
CA LYS A 21 20.64 -33.65 -0.75
C LYS A 21 20.17 -32.31 -1.31
N ARG A 22 19.23 -32.31 -2.26
CA ARG A 22 18.66 -31.08 -2.84
C ARG A 22 18.03 -30.15 -1.79
N ALA A 23 17.28 -30.71 -0.84
CA ALA A 23 16.65 -29.92 0.23
C ALA A 23 17.69 -29.33 1.19
N SER A 24 18.79 -30.05 1.44
CA SER A 24 19.91 -29.54 2.24
C SER A 24 20.57 -28.31 1.58
N TYR A 25 20.82 -28.34 0.26
CA TYR A 25 21.36 -27.17 -0.47
C TYR A 25 20.42 -25.96 -0.42
N ILE A 26 19.11 -26.17 -0.62
CA ILE A 26 18.12 -25.08 -0.56
C ILE A 26 18.10 -24.46 0.85
N ARG A 27 18.12 -25.27 1.91
CA ARG A 27 18.19 -24.77 3.29
C ARG A 27 19.44 -23.93 3.54
N VAL A 28 20.60 -24.35 3.04
CA VAL A 28 21.84 -23.58 3.17
C VAL A 28 21.74 -22.23 2.48
N ILE A 29 21.22 -22.18 1.25
CA ILE A 29 21.01 -20.93 0.51
C ILE A 29 20.10 -19.98 1.30
N MET A 30 18.97 -20.49 1.78
CA MET A 30 18.00 -19.71 2.55
C MET A 30 18.57 -19.22 3.89
N LEU A 31 19.38 -20.04 4.57
CA LEU A 31 20.04 -19.66 5.82
C LEU A 31 21.09 -18.57 5.61
N GLU A 32 21.87 -18.63 4.54
CA GLU A 32 22.89 -17.62 4.23
C GLU A 32 22.26 -16.30 3.77
N LEU A 33 21.19 -16.33 2.98
CA LEU A 33 20.39 -15.15 2.67
C LEU A 33 19.80 -14.52 3.95
N SER A 34 19.27 -15.35 4.86
CA SER A 34 18.74 -14.88 6.15
C SER A 34 19.84 -14.28 7.03
N ARG A 35 21.09 -14.77 6.91
CA ARG A 35 22.24 -14.20 7.61
C ARG A 35 22.57 -12.82 7.06
N ILE A 36 22.61 -12.65 5.73
CA ILE A 36 22.87 -11.35 5.09
C ILE A 36 21.79 -10.34 5.51
N ALA A 37 20.51 -10.72 5.42
CA ALA A 37 19.40 -9.86 5.84
C ALA A 37 19.47 -9.44 7.32
N SER A 38 20.00 -10.29 8.20
CA SER A 38 20.23 -9.96 9.61
C SER A 38 21.37 -8.96 9.80
N HIS A 39 22.44 -9.06 9.02
CA HIS A 39 23.57 -8.10 9.10
C HIS A 39 23.17 -6.74 8.52
N LEU A 40 22.37 -6.72 7.44
CA LEU A 40 21.79 -5.50 6.88
C LEU A 40 20.85 -4.82 7.90
N LEU A 41 20.03 -5.59 8.62
CA LEU A 41 19.15 -5.05 9.67
C LEU A 41 19.92 -4.47 10.86
N TRP A 42 21.12 -4.99 11.17
CA TRP A 42 21.98 -4.38 12.18
C TRP A 42 22.66 -3.12 11.64
N LEU A 43 23.22 -3.20 10.43
CA LEU A 43 23.99 -2.13 9.80
C LEU A 43 23.15 -0.89 9.51
N GLY A 44 21.91 -1.06 9.06
CA GLY A 44 21.01 0.04 8.68
C GLY A 44 20.76 1.02 9.85
N PRO A 45 20.06 0.59 10.92
CA PRO A 45 19.83 1.41 12.11
C PRO A 45 21.11 1.93 12.74
N PHE A 46 22.19 1.11 12.78
CA PHE A 46 23.48 1.57 13.29
C PHE A 46 24.05 2.76 12.51
N MET A 47 23.95 2.74 11.18
CA MET A 47 24.35 3.87 10.33
C MET A 47 23.44 5.09 10.53
N ALA A 48 22.14 4.87 10.70
CA ALA A 48 21.20 5.94 10.99
C ALA A 48 21.49 6.61 12.36
N ASP A 49 21.82 5.82 13.38
CA ASP A 49 22.18 6.30 14.71
C ASP A 49 23.49 7.12 14.72
N ILE A 50 24.43 6.81 13.80
CA ILE A 50 25.66 7.60 13.58
C ILE A 50 25.38 8.90 12.80
N GLY A 51 24.15 9.10 12.31
CA GLY A 51 23.74 10.27 11.52
C GLY A 51 23.88 10.09 10.01
N ALA A 52 24.28 8.91 9.54
CA ALA A 52 24.33 8.56 8.13
C ALA A 52 22.98 8.00 7.66
N GLN A 53 22.04 8.88 7.32
CA GLN A 53 20.70 8.50 6.85
C GLN A 53 20.67 7.97 5.41
N THR A 54 21.57 8.42 4.53
CA THR A 54 21.54 7.99 3.13
C THR A 54 21.84 6.49 2.95
N PRO A 55 22.87 5.91 3.62
CA PRO A 55 23.12 4.47 3.59
C PRO A 55 21.97 3.62 4.13
N PHE A 56 21.18 4.15 5.06
CA PHE A 56 20.01 3.45 5.61
C PHE A 56 19.03 3.07 4.50
N PHE A 57 18.69 4.00 3.60
CA PHE A 57 17.74 3.72 2.51
C PHE A 57 18.27 2.73 1.47
N TYR A 58 19.58 2.76 1.18
CA TYR A 58 20.19 1.76 0.29
C TYR A 58 20.08 0.37 0.92
N ILE A 59 20.52 0.22 2.18
CA ILE A 59 20.49 -1.05 2.92
C ILE A 59 19.08 -1.69 2.93
N PHE A 60 18.04 -0.87 3.08
CA PHE A 60 16.66 -1.34 3.00
C PHE A 60 16.25 -1.78 1.59
N ARG A 61 16.71 -1.10 0.53
CA ARG A 61 16.53 -1.57 -0.86
C ARG A 61 17.18 -2.94 -1.08
N GLU A 62 18.43 -3.14 -0.64
CA GLU A 62 19.08 -4.46 -0.79
C GLU A 62 18.38 -5.55 0.03
N ARG A 63 17.79 -5.18 1.17
CA ARG A 63 17.02 -6.10 2.01
C ARG A 63 15.70 -6.51 1.36
N GLU A 64 15.06 -5.61 0.61
CA GLU A 64 13.83 -5.91 -0.13
C GLU A 64 14.08 -6.95 -1.21
N LEU A 65 15.19 -6.86 -1.95
CA LEU A 65 15.56 -7.88 -2.95
C LEU A 65 15.72 -9.28 -2.34
N ILE A 66 16.20 -9.37 -1.11
CA ILE A 66 16.31 -10.64 -0.38
C ILE A 66 14.92 -11.15 0.02
N TYR A 67 13.99 -10.24 0.32
CA TYR A 67 12.60 -10.61 0.60
C TYR A 67 11.84 -11.06 -0.63
N ASP A 68 12.05 -10.43 -1.78
CA ASP A 68 11.48 -10.89 -3.05
C ASP A 68 11.94 -12.32 -3.35
N LEU A 69 13.22 -12.63 -3.10
CA LEU A 69 13.76 -13.99 -3.22
C LEU A 69 13.13 -14.97 -2.23
N PHE A 70 12.84 -14.54 -1.00
CA PHE A 70 12.13 -15.37 -0.03
C PHE A 70 10.68 -15.58 -0.42
N GLU A 71 9.99 -14.57 -0.92
CA GLU A 71 8.62 -14.69 -1.41
C GLU A 71 8.56 -15.68 -2.58
N ALA A 72 9.42 -15.49 -3.58
CA ALA A 72 9.54 -16.38 -4.73
C ALA A 72 9.86 -17.83 -4.32
N ALA A 73 10.73 -18.03 -3.33
CA ALA A 73 11.11 -19.37 -2.89
C ALA A 73 10.07 -20.06 -1.99
N THR A 74 9.13 -19.31 -1.40
CA THR A 74 8.18 -19.88 -0.44
C THR A 74 6.84 -20.25 -1.08
N GLU A 75 6.53 -19.84 -2.32
CA GLU A 75 5.28 -20.13 -3.08
C GLU A 75 3.98 -20.02 -2.23
N ARG A 76 4.03 -19.34 -1.08
CA ARG A 76 3.04 -19.51 -0.01
C ARG A 76 1.72 -18.83 -0.32
N VAL A 77 1.77 -17.86 -1.22
CA VAL A 77 0.66 -16.99 -1.60
C VAL A 77 0.24 -17.25 -3.05
N GLU A 78 1.10 -17.90 -3.84
CA GLU A 78 0.84 -18.31 -5.21
C GLU A 78 -0.13 -19.49 -5.22
N GLY A 79 -1.26 -19.35 -5.91
CA GLY A 79 -2.34 -20.33 -5.93
C GLY A 79 -3.20 -20.41 -4.65
N VAL A 80 -2.98 -19.55 -3.65
CA VAL A 80 -3.81 -19.51 -2.43
C VAL A 80 -4.92 -18.47 -2.57
N GLY A 81 -6.16 -18.88 -2.24
CA GLY A 81 -7.32 -17.99 -2.25
C GLY A 81 -7.69 -17.50 -3.65
N PHE A 82 -7.51 -18.35 -4.66
CA PHE A 82 -7.91 -18.09 -6.03
C PHE A 82 -9.39 -17.71 -6.11
N VAL A 83 -9.69 -16.61 -6.79
CA VAL A 83 -11.06 -16.20 -7.11
C VAL A 83 -11.12 -15.94 -8.61
N GLY A 84 -12.03 -16.62 -9.30
CA GLY A 84 -12.22 -16.46 -10.74
C GLY A 84 -12.94 -15.16 -11.10
N ARG A 85 -12.82 -14.76 -12.36
CA ARG A 85 -13.47 -13.55 -12.91
C ARG A 85 -14.99 -13.53 -12.68
N GLU A 86 -15.67 -14.65 -12.90
CA GLU A 86 -17.12 -14.75 -12.72
C GLU A 86 -17.52 -14.71 -11.24
N GLU A 87 -16.72 -15.31 -10.35
CA GLU A 87 -16.97 -15.33 -8.91
C GLU A 87 -16.85 -13.92 -8.32
N VAL A 88 -15.84 -13.15 -8.73
CA VAL A 88 -15.70 -11.74 -8.34
C VAL A 88 -16.95 -10.93 -8.69
N ILE A 89 -17.47 -11.06 -9.91
CA ILE A 89 -18.64 -10.33 -10.37
C ILE A 89 -19.88 -10.78 -9.60
N ASN A 90 -20.09 -12.09 -9.47
CA ASN A 90 -21.25 -12.64 -8.77
C ASN A 90 -21.29 -12.30 -7.28
N TRP A 91 -20.13 -12.19 -6.64
CA TRP A 91 -20.03 -11.82 -5.22
C TRP A 91 -19.97 -10.31 -5.00
N GLY A 92 -19.97 -9.50 -6.07
CA GLY A 92 -19.88 -8.04 -5.97
C GLY A 92 -18.55 -7.57 -5.35
N LEU A 93 -17.47 -8.31 -5.57
CA LEU A 93 -16.15 -7.92 -5.07
C LEU A 93 -15.60 -6.75 -5.90
N SER A 94 -14.97 -5.78 -5.23
CA SER A 94 -14.46 -4.54 -5.84
C SER A 94 -12.98 -4.28 -5.53
N GLY A 95 -12.42 -3.27 -6.19
CA GLY A 95 -11.05 -2.79 -5.99
C GLY A 95 -9.99 -3.84 -6.33
N PRO A 96 -9.01 -4.12 -5.44
CA PRO A 96 -7.89 -5.01 -5.75
C PRO A 96 -8.30 -6.47 -5.95
N MET A 97 -9.42 -6.92 -5.38
CA MET A 97 -9.94 -8.27 -5.60
C MET A 97 -10.35 -8.49 -7.06
N LEU A 98 -11.00 -7.48 -7.62
CA LEU A 98 -11.50 -7.49 -8.98
C LEU A 98 -10.36 -7.33 -10.00
N ARG A 99 -9.43 -6.42 -9.72
CA ARG A 99 -8.25 -6.17 -10.56
C ARG A 99 -7.25 -7.30 -10.58
N ALA A 100 -7.08 -8.02 -9.47
CA ALA A 100 -6.22 -9.20 -9.42
C ALA A 100 -6.77 -10.38 -10.24
N SER A 101 -8.07 -10.37 -10.56
CA SER A 101 -8.77 -11.44 -11.28
C SER A 101 -8.94 -11.14 -12.78
N GLY A 102 -8.15 -10.22 -13.32
CA GLY A 102 -8.10 -9.89 -14.74
C GLY A 102 -9.16 -8.91 -15.23
N ILE A 103 -9.84 -8.19 -14.35
CA ILE A 103 -10.81 -7.15 -14.72
C ILE A 103 -10.17 -5.78 -14.52
N GLN A 104 -9.89 -5.08 -15.63
CA GLN A 104 -9.43 -3.69 -15.62
C GLN A 104 -10.63 -2.78 -15.34
N TRP A 105 -10.86 -2.48 -14.07
CA TRP A 105 -11.95 -1.60 -13.65
C TRP A 105 -11.49 -0.81 -12.42
N ASP A 106 -11.61 0.51 -12.49
CA ASP A 106 -11.33 1.43 -11.40
C ASP A 106 -12.37 2.55 -11.42
N LEU A 107 -12.85 2.96 -10.25
CA LEU A 107 -13.86 4.00 -10.14
C LEU A 107 -13.33 5.37 -10.59
N ARG A 108 -12.03 5.62 -10.42
CA ARG A 108 -11.38 6.88 -10.77
C ARG A 108 -11.33 7.15 -12.26
N GLU A 109 -11.43 6.10 -13.08
CA GLU A 109 -11.49 6.20 -14.55
C GLU A 109 -12.94 6.25 -15.07
N VAL A 110 -13.89 5.67 -14.34
CA VAL A 110 -15.29 5.55 -14.77
C VAL A 110 -16.10 6.79 -14.36
N ASP A 111 -16.05 7.15 -13.09
CA ASP A 111 -16.86 8.24 -12.53
C ASP A 111 -16.11 9.59 -12.53
N ASN A 112 -14.80 9.59 -12.83
CA ASN A 112 -13.97 10.77 -13.03
C ASN A 112 -14.19 11.88 -12.00
N TYR A 113 -14.19 11.50 -10.72
CA TYR A 113 -14.36 12.46 -9.64
C TYR A 113 -13.06 13.24 -9.40
N GLU A 114 -13.19 14.48 -8.92
CA GLU A 114 -12.06 15.40 -8.68
C GLU A 114 -11.26 15.73 -9.97
N CYS A 115 -9.94 15.60 -9.93
CA CYS A 115 -9.02 15.93 -11.01
C CYS A 115 -8.29 14.71 -11.60
N TYR A 116 -8.81 13.49 -11.40
CA TYR A 116 -8.14 12.27 -11.91
C TYR A 116 -8.07 12.21 -13.45
N GLU A 117 -8.94 12.90 -14.18
CA GLU A 117 -8.88 13.01 -15.66
C GLU A 117 -7.66 13.79 -16.15
N GLU A 118 -7.15 14.72 -15.35
CA GLU A 118 -6.03 15.59 -15.73
C GLU A 118 -4.66 14.94 -15.51
N LEU A 119 -4.63 13.82 -14.79
CA LEU A 119 -3.42 13.12 -14.37
C LEU A 119 -3.15 11.91 -15.27
N ASP A 120 -1.88 11.67 -15.60
CA ASP A 120 -1.44 10.51 -16.36
C ASP A 120 -1.17 9.33 -15.42
N TRP A 121 -2.09 8.37 -15.37
CA TRP A 121 -1.93 7.16 -14.56
C TRP A 121 -2.54 5.93 -15.23
N GLU A 122 -2.05 4.75 -14.83
CA GLU A 122 -2.52 3.48 -15.36
C GLU A 122 -3.14 2.58 -14.27
N VAL A 123 -4.23 1.90 -14.61
CA VAL A 123 -4.87 0.92 -13.73
C VAL A 123 -3.99 -0.33 -13.61
N GLN A 124 -3.53 -0.62 -12.39
CA GLN A 124 -2.75 -1.81 -12.09
C GLN A 124 -3.66 -3.04 -11.96
N TRP A 125 -3.36 -4.10 -12.71
CA TRP A 125 -4.17 -5.33 -12.73
C TRP A 125 -3.28 -6.56 -12.90
N GLN A 126 -3.81 -7.72 -12.52
CA GLN A 126 -3.15 -9.02 -12.65
C GLN A 126 -4.16 -10.06 -13.14
N LYS A 127 -3.69 -11.21 -13.63
CA LYS A 127 -4.55 -12.24 -14.26
C LYS A 127 -4.80 -13.44 -13.37
N GLU A 128 -3.91 -13.70 -12.42
CA GLU A 128 -3.82 -14.97 -11.70
C GLU A 128 -4.93 -15.16 -10.65
N GLY A 129 -5.55 -14.08 -10.15
CA GLY A 129 -6.69 -14.14 -9.21
C GLY A 129 -6.35 -14.69 -7.82
N ASP A 130 -5.08 -14.96 -7.56
CA ASP A 130 -4.59 -15.50 -6.29
C ASP A 130 -4.17 -14.38 -5.32
N SER A 131 -3.72 -14.79 -4.14
CA SER A 131 -3.32 -13.85 -3.09
C SER A 131 -2.06 -13.06 -3.44
N LEU A 132 -1.17 -13.65 -4.24
CA LEU A 132 0.02 -12.96 -4.77
C LEU A 132 -0.38 -11.88 -5.76
N ALA A 133 -1.26 -12.17 -6.72
CA ALA A 133 -1.79 -11.18 -7.67
C ALA A 133 -2.40 -9.98 -6.94
N ARG A 134 -3.14 -10.22 -5.85
CA ARG A 134 -3.70 -9.14 -5.00
C ARG A 134 -2.64 -8.32 -4.30
N TYR A 135 -1.56 -8.94 -3.85
CA TYR A 135 -0.43 -8.24 -3.25
C TYR A 135 0.28 -7.38 -4.30
N LEU A 136 0.59 -7.94 -5.47
CA LEU A 136 1.24 -7.22 -6.58
C LEU A 136 0.43 -6.03 -7.07
N VAL A 137 -0.90 -6.18 -7.21
CA VAL A 137 -1.80 -5.06 -7.55
C VAL A 137 -1.67 -3.92 -6.53
N ARG A 138 -1.64 -4.22 -5.22
CA ARG A 138 -1.49 -3.19 -4.19
C ARG A 138 -0.13 -2.50 -4.22
N ILE A 139 0.94 -3.26 -4.46
CA ILE A 139 2.29 -2.69 -4.61
C ILE A 139 2.35 -1.78 -5.83
N GLY A 140 1.79 -2.20 -6.96
CA GLY A 140 1.65 -1.37 -8.15
C GLY A 140 0.85 -0.10 -7.86
N GLU A 141 -0.30 -0.21 -7.19
CA GLU A 141 -1.13 0.94 -6.81
C GLU A 141 -0.40 1.94 -5.92
N MET A 142 0.45 1.47 -5.01
CA MET A 142 1.27 2.35 -4.17
C MET A 142 2.26 3.16 -5.02
N VAL A 143 2.93 2.52 -5.97
CA VAL A 143 3.86 3.18 -6.89
C VAL A 143 3.11 4.19 -7.77
N GLU A 144 1.96 3.81 -8.31
CA GLU A 144 1.14 4.69 -9.14
C GLU A 144 0.59 5.88 -8.33
N SER A 145 0.25 5.65 -7.06
CA SER A 145 -0.18 6.72 -6.16
C SER A 145 0.93 7.75 -5.93
N ILE A 146 2.19 7.31 -5.82
CA ILE A 146 3.33 8.24 -5.73
C ILE A 146 3.46 9.06 -7.02
N LYS A 147 3.29 8.44 -8.20
CA LYS A 147 3.31 9.12 -9.51
C LYS A 147 2.21 10.19 -9.57
N ILE A 148 0.98 9.84 -9.15
CA ILE A 148 -0.17 10.76 -9.09
C ILE A 148 0.12 11.94 -8.15
N ILE A 149 0.66 11.69 -6.95
CA ILE A 149 0.99 12.75 -5.99
C ILE A 149 2.02 13.72 -6.57
N GLN A 150 3.05 13.21 -7.26
CA GLN A 150 4.06 14.06 -7.89
C GLN A 150 3.45 14.97 -8.96
N GLN A 151 2.61 14.41 -9.84
CA GLN A 151 1.91 15.20 -10.86
C GLN A 151 0.96 16.22 -10.24
N ALA A 152 0.22 15.83 -9.20
CA ALA A 152 -0.69 16.74 -8.51
C ALA A 152 0.08 17.91 -7.86
N LEU A 153 1.24 17.66 -7.25
CA LEU A 153 2.10 18.70 -6.67
C LEU A 153 2.66 19.67 -7.72
N GLU A 154 3.03 19.16 -8.90
CA GLU A 154 3.48 19.99 -10.03
C GLU A 154 2.33 20.79 -10.65
N GLY A 155 1.13 20.22 -10.65
CA GLY A 155 -0.08 20.78 -11.24
C GLY A 155 -0.89 21.71 -10.34
N ILE A 156 -0.51 21.94 -9.07
CA ILE A 156 -1.32 22.75 -8.14
C ILE A 156 -1.55 24.16 -8.69
N PRO A 157 -2.79 24.53 -9.05
CA PRO A 157 -3.08 25.89 -9.48
C PRO A 157 -3.07 26.84 -8.27
N GLY A 158 -2.62 28.07 -8.48
CA GLY A 158 -2.81 29.12 -7.49
C GLY A 158 -4.30 29.50 -7.38
N GLY A 159 -4.82 29.61 -6.16
CA GLY A 159 -6.21 30.00 -5.97
C GLY A 159 -6.67 29.83 -4.51
N PRO A 160 -7.87 30.31 -4.17
CA PRO A 160 -8.45 30.08 -2.85
C PRO A 160 -8.84 28.61 -2.66
N TYR A 161 -8.54 28.07 -1.49
CA TYR A 161 -8.79 26.68 -1.12
C TYR A 161 -10.16 26.45 -0.45
N GLU A 162 -10.93 27.53 -0.22
CA GLU A 162 -12.27 27.50 0.36
C GLU A 162 -13.30 27.90 -0.71
N ASN A 163 -14.47 27.25 -0.67
CA ASN A 163 -15.57 27.62 -1.53
C ASN A 163 -16.07 29.02 -1.15
N PHE A 164 -16.03 29.98 -2.10
CA PHE A 164 -16.23 31.41 -1.81
C PHE A 164 -17.60 31.73 -1.24
N GLU A 165 -18.62 30.89 -1.45
CA GLU A 165 -19.96 31.05 -0.88
C GLU A 165 -19.98 31.00 0.66
N ILE A 166 -18.94 30.41 1.29
CA ILE A 166 -18.80 30.34 2.75
C ILE A 166 -18.20 31.65 3.33
N ARG A 167 -17.74 32.61 2.50
CA ARG A 167 -17.21 33.90 2.99
C ARG A 167 -18.26 34.85 3.57
N CYS A 168 -19.56 34.55 3.48
CA CYS A 168 -20.62 35.40 4.01
C CYS A 168 -20.88 35.25 5.53
N PHE A 169 -19.88 34.82 6.31
CA PHE A 169 -19.95 34.87 7.77
C PHE A 169 -19.02 35.97 8.28
N ASP A 170 -19.56 36.86 9.10
CA ASP A 170 -18.84 37.96 9.74
C ASP A 170 -17.62 37.42 10.51
N ARG A 171 -16.45 37.37 9.84
CA ARG A 171 -15.18 37.17 10.53
C ARG A 171 -14.96 38.42 11.37
N GLU A 172 -14.83 38.26 12.68
CA GLU A 172 -14.24 39.32 13.50
C GLU A 172 -12.87 39.65 12.89
N LYS A 173 -12.62 40.95 12.65
CA LYS A 173 -11.48 41.41 11.86
C LYS A 173 -10.11 41.10 12.50
N GLU A 174 -10.09 40.79 13.81
CA GLU A 174 -8.87 40.58 14.61
C GLU A 174 -9.10 39.56 15.73
N PRO A 175 -9.16 38.24 15.44
CA PRO A 175 -9.29 37.24 16.49
C PRO A 175 -7.98 37.08 17.27
N GLU A 176 -8.05 36.96 18.60
CA GLU A 176 -6.89 36.60 19.41
C GLU A 176 -6.40 35.20 19.04
N TRP A 177 -5.10 35.09 18.76
CA TRP A 177 -4.46 33.81 18.49
C TRP A 177 -4.71 32.87 19.68
N ASN A 178 -5.40 31.76 19.42
CA ASN A 178 -5.76 30.69 20.36
C ASN A 178 -7.11 30.82 21.11
N ASP A 179 -7.95 31.80 20.78
CA ASP A 179 -9.30 31.92 21.35
C ASP A 179 -10.25 30.78 20.90
N PHE A 180 -11.32 30.56 21.68
CA PHE A 180 -12.32 29.52 21.43
C PHE A 180 -12.97 29.68 20.04
N GLU A 181 -13.30 30.90 19.63
CA GLU A 181 -13.84 31.19 18.30
C GLU A 181 -12.84 30.84 17.19
N TYR A 182 -11.53 31.07 17.40
CA TYR A 182 -10.48 30.72 16.44
C TYR A 182 -10.26 29.20 16.30
N ARG A 183 -10.36 28.46 17.42
CA ARG A 183 -10.15 27.00 17.45
C ARG A 183 -11.30 26.19 16.84
N PHE A 184 -12.52 26.75 16.80
CA PHE A 184 -13.73 26.00 16.46
C PHE A 184 -14.52 26.53 15.25
N ILE A 185 -13.88 27.32 14.36
CA ILE A 185 -14.48 27.85 13.11
C ILE A 185 -15.17 26.76 12.26
N GLY A 186 -14.68 25.51 12.31
CA GLY A 186 -15.18 24.39 11.49
C GLY A 186 -16.50 23.74 11.92
N LYS A 187 -17.24 24.26 12.92
CA LYS A 187 -18.48 23.61 13.40
C LYS A 187 -19.72 24.51 13.54
N LYS A 188 -19.73 25.74 13.02
CA LYS A 188 -20.99 26.48 12.87
C LYS A 188 -21.69 25.92 11.62
N SER A 189 -22.73 25.09 11.80
CA SER A 189 -23.62 24.69 10.71
C SER A 189 -24.23 25.95 10.10
N SER A 190 -24.08 26.13 8.78
CA SER A 190 -24.69 27.24 8.06
C SER A 190 -26.18 27.28 8.35
N PRO A 191 -26.75 28.41 8.80
CA PRO A 191 -28.17 28.50 9.15
C PRO A 191 -29.15 28.25 7.98
N THR A 192 -28.66 28.13 6.74
CA THR A 192 -29.49 28.21 5.53
C THR A 192 -29.15 27.18 4.43
N PHE A 193 -28.35 26.15 4.71
CA PHE A 193 -28.08 25.12 3.70
C PHE A 193 -29.12 24.00 3.77
N GLU A 194 -30.21 24.15 3.02
CA GLU A 194 -31.22 23.10 2.85
C GLU A 194 -30.79 22.14 1.74
N LEU A 195 -30.42 20.91 2.12
CA LEU A 195 -30.18 19.85 1.15
C LEU A 195 -31.51 19.41 0.49
N PRO A 196 -31.54 19.18 -0.83
CA PRO A 196 -32.71 18.64 -1.49
C PRO A 196 -33.04 17.25 -0.93
N LYS A 197 -34.34 16.97 -0.74
CA LYS A 197 -34.85 15.68 -0.23
C LYS A 197 -34.82 14.59 -1.30
N GLN A 198 -33.65 14.34 -1.87
CA GLN A 198 -33.40 13.27 -2.84
C GLN A 198 -32.36 12.30 -2.28
N GLU A 199 -32.46 11.04 -2.69
CA GLU A 199 -31.44 10.03 -2.40
C GLU A 199 -30.47 9.97 -3.59
N LEU A 200 -29.19 10.17 -3.31
CA LEU A 200 -28.11 10.04 -4.28
C LEU A 200 -27.20 8.91 -3.80
N TYR A 201 -26.98 7.91 -4.64
CA TYR A 201 -25.99 6.87 -4.40
C TYR A 201 -24.74 7.26 -5.20
N VAL A 202 -23.68 7.60 -4.49
CA VAL A 202 -22.33 7.77 -5.04
C VAL A 202 -21.60 6.45 -4.80
N ALA A 203 -20.98 5.91 -5.84
CA ALA A 203 -20.26 4.64 -5.80
C ALA A 203 -18.96 4.72 -4.98
#